data_AF-A0A2B4SFH9-F1
#
_entry.id   AF-A0A2B4SFH9-F1
#
_cell.length_a   1.000
_cell.length_b   1.000
_cell.length_c   1.000
_cell.angle_alpha   90.00
_cell.angle_beta   90.00
_cell.angle_gamma   90.00
#
_symmetry.space_group_name_H-M   'P 1'
#
loop_
_entity.id
_entity.type
_entity.pdbx_description
1 polymer ?
#
loop_
_entity_poly.entity_id
_entity_poly.type
_entity_poly.pdbx_seq_one_letter_code
_entity_poly.pdbx_strand_id
1 'polypeptide(L)'
;MASASNTFLFIPVILLVLNCKVSHSVASTDEKSEKRFVVHQICNGEPPPQAFSEFVSLIKVLTSKTPTNLALFRSLRNRVTYLMNKARQEYHRNLIDDMGNDQRKLFEASRSLLNLAEGSTFPPSTDYQVLATDFGEFFVQEISGIKSMISSTAHRSSSSTLPAEFVTDASFSEFELKSTNDEQAITLSSAKKSCLLDPIPTTLLVEHLDVLLPTITRMINLSLSTGHFPDSWKLAIVRPLLKKAEQSYVDNRYKRNLLTTMLDRAYRLSSSWLYFSEECERLKNLFSRLDYPHHLINSAINTFINSRIADQQPLQALGRLAKNDVTRVVIPFKDQDSANIVKTQLKDLSIKLQTTIQPVFVSRKIGQDLKECETKPQLVNQQCVVYQFKCNLCDTGSYVGYTRGHLYARVDSHKSTSSSVRKHYDNDHAGAVPEDLLSCFKVLKKCMNKFDCLVNEMLYIKQLTPSLNVQTDSIRAKVFV
;
A
#
# COMPACT_ATOMS: atom_id res chain seq x y z
N MET A 1 48.89 15.53 43.42
CA MET A 1 49.19 14.32 42.60
C MET A 1 47.89 13.71 42.12
N ALA A 2 47.93 13.05 40.96
CA ALA A 2 46.86 12.36 40.23
C ALA A 2 45.99 13.24 39.29
N SER A 3 46.63 13.65 38.20
CA SER A 3 46.00 13.75 36.87
C SER A 3 45.86 12.32 36.33
N ALA A 4 44.65 11.91 35.93
CA ALA A 4 44.40 10.62 35.30
C ALA A 4 43.91 10.84 33.87
N SER A 5 44.82 10.55 32.94
CA SER A 5 44.60 10.50 31.50
C SER A 5 43.58 9.43 31.13
N ASN A 6 42.43 9.84 30.61
CA ASN A 6 41.45 8.97 29.94
C ASN A 6 41.54 9.18 28.42
N THR A 7 42.64 8.73 27.85
CA THR A 7 42.83 8.59 26.41
C THR A 7 43.39 7.19 26.23
N PHE A 8 42.71 6.30 25.48
CA PHE A 8 43.17 4.99 24.95
C PHE A 8 42.13 3.84 24.94
N LEU A 9 40.82 4.11 24.90
CA LEU A 9 39.81 3.04 24.69
C LEU A 9 38.93 3.17 23.44
N PHE A 10 38.97 4.29 22.71
CA PHE A 10 38.07 4.50 21.56
C PHE A 10 38.59 3.97 20.22
N ILE A 11 39.91 3.92 20.01
CA ILE A 11 40.52 3.48 18.74
C ILE A 11 40.44 1.96 18.53
N PRO A 12 40.63 1.09 19.54
CA PRO A 12 40.54 -0.36 19.35
C PRO A 12 39.11 -0.84 19.02
N VAL A 13 38.09 -0.17 19.56
CA VAL A 13 36.67 -0.53 19.36
C VAL A 13 36.22 -0.25 17.92
N ILE A 14 36.71 0.83 17.31
CA ILE A 14 36.40 1.18 15.92
C ILE A 14 37.04 0.19 14.94
N LEU A 15 38.28 -0.24 15.19
CA LEU A 15 38.97 -1.27 14.40
C LEU A 15 38.30 -2.66 14.51
N LEU A 16 37.78 -3.02 15.69
CA LEU A 16 37.04 -4.26 15.92
C LEU A 16 35.66 -4.27 15.22
N VAL A 17 34.94 -3.15 15.24
CA VAL A 17 33.62 -3.03 14.57
C VAL A 17 33.76 -3.05 13.04
N LEU A 18 34.85 -2.50 12.50
CA LEU A 18 35.14 -2.56 11.06
C LEU A 18 35.55 -3.96 10.59
N ASN A 19 36.26 -4.75 11.41
CA ASN A 19 36.60 -6.14 11.09
C ASN A 19 35.40 -7.10 11.27
N CYS A 20 34.53 -6.91 12.25
CA CYS A 20 33.37 -7.79 12.47
C CYS A 20 32.28 -7.68 11.39
N LYS A 21 32.14 -6.52 10.72
CA LYS A 21 31.16 -6.36 9.62
C LYS A 21 31.59 -7.03 8.31
N VAL A 22 32.83 -7.52 8.22
CA VAL A 22 33.35 -8.21 7.01
C VAL A 22 33.17 -9.72 7.10
N SER A 23 33.03 -10.31 8.29
CA SER A 23 33.06 -11.78 8.46
C SER A 23 31.70 -12.46 8.56
N HIS A 24 30.60 -11.71 8.71
CA HIS A 24 29.25 -12.28 8.77
C HIS A 24 28.29 -11.61 7.77
N SER A 25 28.38 -12.02 6.50
CA SER A 25 27.19 -12.06 5.65
C SER A 25 27.14 -13.40 4.94
N VAL A 26 26.15 -14.18 5.37
CA VAL A 26 25.75 -15.50 4.90
C VAL A 26 25.84 -15.62 3.37
N ALA A 27 26.43 -16.73 2.92
CA ALA A 27 26.40 -17.19 1.54
C ALA A 27 24.96 -17.27 1.05
N SER A 28 24.56 -16.31 0.21
CA SER A 28 23.32 -16.37 -0.55
C SER A 28 23.58 -17.19 -1.80
N THR A 29 22.80 -18.26 -2.00
CA THR A 29 22.87 -19.14 -3.17
C THR A 29 22.20 -18.56 -4.42
N ASP A 30 21.68 -17.32 -4.37
CA ASP A 30 20.99 -16.68 -5.48
C ASP A 30 21.86 -15.63 -6.19
N GLU A 31 22.26 -15.93 -7.42
CA GLU A 31 23.06 -15.11 -8.34
C GLU A 31 22.49 -13.68 -8.53
N LYS A 32 21.18 -13.48 -8.39
CA LYS A 32 20.53 -12.16 -8.50
C LYS A 32 20.76 -11.26 -7.28
N SER A 33 20.89 -11.87 -6.10
CA SER A 33 21.11 -11.14 -4.85
C SER A 33 22.57 -10.68 -4.72
N GLU A 34 23.52 -11.51 -5.15
CA GLU A 34 24.95 -11.19 -5.18
C GLU A 34 25.25 -10.04 -6.17
N LYS A 35 24.58 -10.01 -7.33
CA LYS A 35 24.73 -8.93 -8.33
C LYS A 35 24.23 -7.57 -7.82
N ARG A 36 23.20 -7.54 -6.96
CA ARG A 36 22.70 -6.30 -6.33
C ARG A 36 23.65 -5.78 -5.26
N PHE A 37 24.30 -6.68 -4.52
CA PHE A 37 25.22 -6.33 -3.44
C PHE A 37 26.49 -5.64 -3.96
N VAL A 38 27.08 -6.16 -5.06
CA VAL A 38 28.27 -5.57 -5.69
C VAL A 38 27.97 -4.18 -6.27
N VAL A 39 26.79 -3.97 -6.86
CA VAL A 39 26.39 -2.67 -7.45
C VAL A 39 26.09 -1.63 -6.36
N HIS A 40 25.45 -2.02 -5.25
CA HIS A 40 25.15 -1.10 -4.15
C HIS A 40 26.42 -0.54 -3.47
N GLN A 41 27.52 -1.31 -3.43
CA GLN A 41 28.78 -0.87 -2.85
C GLN A 41 29.57 0.12 -3.73
N ILE A 42 29.27 0.23 -5.03
CA ILE A 42 29.96 1.14 -5.99
C ILE A 42 29.37 2.56 -5.92
N CYS A 43 28.11 2.71 -5.53
CA CYS A 43 27.37 3.98 -5.63
C CYS A 43 27.83 5.11 -4.69
N ASN A 44 28.82 4.88 -3.82
CA ASN A 44 29.24 5.84 -2.79
C ASN A 44 30.66 6.43 -2.99
N GLY A 45 31.26 6.30 -4.19
CA GLY A 45 32.53 6.95 -4.54
C GLY A 45 33.09 6.50 -5.90
N GLU A 46 34.00 7.28 -6.50
CA GLU A 46 34.69 6.86 -7.73
C GLU A 46 35.50 5.58 -7.49
N PRO A 47 35.28 4.49 -8.24
CA PRO A 47 36.03 3.26 -8.05
C PRO A 47 37.49 3.46 -8.47
N PRO A 48 38.47 2.84 -7.78
CA PRO A 48 39.86 2.88 -8.18
C PRO A 48 40.03 2.44 -9.65
N PRO A 49 40.90 3.09 -10.45
CA PRO A 49 41.06 2.78 -11.89
C PRO A 49 41.32 1.29 -12.16
N GLN A 50 42.04 0.62 -11.26
CA GLN A 50 42.33 -0.81 -11.34
C GLN A 50 41.07 -1.68 -11.12
N ALA A 51 40.18 -1.29 -10.20
CA ALA A 51 38.91 -1.97 -9.97
C ALA A 51 37.93 -1.78 -11.15
N PHE A 52 37.98 -0.62 -11.81
CA PHE A 52 37.17 -0.34 -13.00
C PHE A 52 37.59 -1.21 -14.21
N SER A 53 38.91 -1.35 -14.45
CA SER A 53 39.44 -2.22 -15.51
C SER A 53 39.07 -3.70 -15.31
N GLU A 54 39.18 -4.19 -14.07
CA GLU A 54 38.78 -5.57 -13.74
C GLU A 54 37.25 -5.77 -13.80
N PHE A 55 36.46 -4.74 -13.48
CA PHE A 55 35.01 -4.74 -13.65
C PHE A 55 34.59 -4.83 -15.13
N VAL A 56 35.25 -4.09 -16.02
CA VAL A 56 35.02 -4.20 -17.48
C VAL A 56 35.34 -5.62 -17.97
N SER A 57 36.38 -6.25 -17.42
CA SER A 57 36.74 -7.63 -17.71
C SER A 57 35.70 -8.63 -17.19
N LEU A 58 35.13 -8.40 -16.00
CA LEU A 58 34.02 -9.18 -15.44
C LEU A 58 32.76 -9.12 -16.32
N ILE A 59 32.44 -7.95 -16.88
CA ILE A 59 31.29 -7.76 -17.78
C ILE A 59 31.49 -8.49 -19.12
N LYS A 60 32.72 -8.55 -19.64
CA LYS A 60 33.08 -9.33 -20.84
C LYS A 60 32.95 -10.85 -20.63
N VAL A 61 33.28 -11.33 -19.42
CA VAL A 61 33.12 -12.75 -19.05
C VAL A 61 31.63 -13.12 -18.86
N LEU A 62 30.82 -12.19 -18.34
CA LEU A 62 29.37 -12.38 -18.18
C LEU A 62 28.58 -12.37 -19.51
N THR A 63 29.15 -11.79 -20.56
CA THR A 63 28.54 -11.74 -21.90
C THR A 63 28.88 -12.95 -22.77
N SER A 64 29.95 -13.69 -22.46
CA SER A 64 30.28 -14.96 -23.10
C SER A 64 29.62 -16.13 -22.32
N LYS A 65 28.68 -16.83 -22.95
CA LYS A 65 27.88 -17.90 -22.32
C LYS A 65 28.61 -19.26 -22.29
N THR A 66 29.85 -19.32 -21.83
CA THR A 66 30.63 -20.57 -21.79
C THR A 66 30.71 -21.17 -20.37
N PRO A 67 30.59 -22.52 -20.21
CA PRO A 67 30.59 -23.19 -18.89
C PRO A 67 31.89 -23.00 -18.08
N THR A 68 33.01 -22.74 -18.75
CA THR A 68 34.35 -22.50 -18.16
C THR A 68 34.47 -21.17 -17.41
N ASN A 69 33.44 -20.32 -17.45
CA ASN A 69 33.50 -18.92 -16.97
C ASN A 69 33.19 -18.73 -15.48
N LEU A 70 32.66 -19.73 -14.76
CA LEU A 70 32.19 -19.54 -13.39
C LEU A 70 33.34 -19.35 -12.39
N ALA A 71 34.45 -20.07 -12.55
CA ALA A 71 35.63 -19.94 -11.68
C ALA A 71 36.36 -18.60 -11.90
N LEU A 72 36.51 -18.20 -13.17
CA LEU A 72 37.06 -16.90 -13.55
C LEU A 72 36.18 -15.75 -13.06
N PHE A 73 34.86 -15.87 -13.19
CA PHE A 73 33.91 -14.90 -12.66
C PHE A 73 34.04 -14.76 -11.14
N ARG A 74 34.06 -15.87 -10.40
CA ARG A 74 34.22 -15.84 -8.93
C ARG A 74 35.55 -15.21 -8.51
N SER A 75 36.65 -15.54 -9.21
CA SER A 75 37.98 -14.97 -8.96
C SER A 75 38.00 -13.45 -9.18
N LEU A 76 37.54 -13.00 -10.35
CA LEU A 76 37.49 -11.57 -10.72
C LEU A 76 36.54 -10.79 -9.81
N ARG A 77 35.37 -11.35 -9.46
CA ARG A 77 34.43 -10.76 -8.51
C ARG A 77 35.09 -10.55 -7.15
N ASN A 78 35.70 -11.60 -6.59
CA ASN A 78 36.35 -11.52 -5.29
C ASN A 78 37.50 -10.50 -5.30
N ARG A 79 38.23 -10.39 -6.43
CA ARG A 79 39.30 -9.42 -6.61
C ARG A 79 38.79 -7.98 -6.66
N VAL A 80 37.72 -7.70 -7.42
CA VAL A 80 37.08 -6.38 -7.46
C VAL A 80 36.55 -6.00 -6.06
N THR A 81 35.90 -6.92 -5.37
CA THR A 81 35.44 -6.71 -3.98
C THR A 81 36.60 -6.38 -3.04
N TYR A 82 37.72 -7.09 -3.16
CA TYR A 82 38.92 -6.81 -2.37
C TYR A 82 39.47 -5.40 -2.64
N LEU A 83 39.63 -5.03 -3.92
CA LEU A 83 40.16 -3.71 -4.30
C LEU A 83 39.27 -2.57 -3.81
N MET A 84 37.95 -2.74 -3.89
CA MET A 84 36.98 -1.78 -3.38
C MET A 84 37.03 -1.64 -1.85
N ASN A 85 37.09 -2.76 -1.12
CA ASN A 85 37.18 -2.74 0.33
C ASN A 85 38.50 -2.12 0.80
N LYS A 86 39.60 -2.42 0.11
CA LYS A 86 40.92 -1.82 0.39
C LYS A 86 40.88 -0.31 0.19
N ALA A 87 40.34 0.17 -0.94
CA ALA A 87 40.23 1.60 -1.21
C ALA A 87 39.32 2.32 -0.19
N ARG A 88 38.21 1.71 0.22
CA ARG A 88 37.34 2.27 1.27
C ARG A 88 38.05 2.36 2.62
N GLN A 89 38.83 1.33 2.96
CA GLN A 89 39.62 1.32 4.18
C GLN A 89 40.69 2.41 4.15
N GLU A 90 41.38 2.60 3.03
CA GLU A 90 42.38 3.66 2.85
C GLU A 90 41.73 5.06 2.90
N TYR A 91 40.59 5.26 2.26
CA TYR A 91 39.84 6.51 2.31
C TYR A 91 39.46 6.90 3.74
N HIS A 92 38.84 5.99 4.51
CA HIS A 92 38.44 6.30 5.88
C HIS A 92 39.64 6.42 6.82
N ARG A 93 40.74 5.71 6.56
CA ARG A 93 41.98 5.87 7.31
C ARG A 93 42.56 7.27 7.11
N ASN A 94 42.69 7.70 5.85
CA ASN A 94 43.17 9.05 5.52
C ASN A 94 42.22 10.12 6.07
N LEU A 95 40.90 9.91 5.97
CA LEU A 95 39.90 10.84 6.53
C LEU A 95 40.05 11.01 8.04
N ILE A 96 40.36 9.94 8.77
CA ILE A 96 40.59 9.97 10.21
C ILE A 96 41.94 10.61 10.54
N ASP A 97 42.99 10.28 9.78
CA ASP A 97 44.33 10.87 9.95
C ASP A 97 44.33 12.38 9.68
N ASP A 98 43.62 12.83 8.64
CA ASP A 98 43.42 14.25 8.30
C ASP A 98 42.61 15.00 9.40
N MET A 99 41.81 14.29 10.19
CA MET A 99 41.00 14.84 11.29
C MET A 99 41.65 14.69 12.66
N GLY A 100 42.89 14.17 12.75
CA GLY A 100 43.53 13.64 13.96
C GLY A 100 43.64 14.55 15.19
N ASN A 101 43.34 15.86 15.06
CA ASN A 101 43.36 16.83 16.16
C ASN A 101 42.01 17.52 16.45
N ASP A 102 40.94 17.23 15.68
CA ASP A 102 39.64 17.88 15.85
C ASP A 102 38.57 16.88 16.29
N GLN A 103 38.37 16.82 17.61
CA GLN A 103 37.47 15.89 18.27
C GLN A 103 36.01 16.03 17.81
N ARG A 104 35.61 17.24 17.39
CA ARG A 104 34.25 17.52 16.90
C ARG A 104 34.03 16.94 15.51
N LYS A 105 35.00 17.14 14.60
CA LYS A 105 34.94 16.57 13.24
C LYS A 105 34.97 15.05 13.26
N LEU A 106 35.76 14.45 14.14
CA LEU A 106 35.76 12.98 14.34
C LEU A 106 34.40 12.47 14.81
N PHE A 107 33.72 13.20 15.69
CA PHE A 107 32.40 12.83 16.18
C PHE A 107 31.32 12.97 15.10
N GLU A 108 31.37 14.04 14.29
CA GLU A 108 30.48 14.24 13.15
C GLU A 108 30.70 13.18 12.05
N ALA A 109 31.95 12.88 11.71
CA ALA A 109 32.29 11.81 10.75
C ALA A 109 31.81 10.44 11.25
N SER A 110 31.99 10.13 12.54
CA SER A 110 31.51 8.89 13.17
C SER A 110 29.98 8.81 13.14
N ARG A 111 29.29 9.91 13.42
CA ARG A 111 27.82 9.97 13.40
C ARG A 111 27.25 9.75 12.00
N SER A 112 27.93 10.29 10.98
CA SER A 112 27.61 10.08 9.56
C SER A 112 27.83 8.61 9.14
N LEU A 113 28.98 8.02 9.47
CA LEU A 113 29.31 6.62 9.14
C LEU A 113 28.37 5.60 9.79
N LEU A 114 27.81 5.92 10.95
CA LEU A 114 26.85 5.09 11.66
C LEU A 114 25.39 5.32 11.21
N ASN A 115 25.14 6.16 10.19
CA ASN A 115 23.80 6.51 9.71
C ASN A 115 22.88 7.03 10.83
N LEU A 116 23.43 7.78 11.79
CA LEU A 116 22.67 8.43 12.85
C LEU A 116 22.08 9.78 12.38
N ALA A 117 21.73 9.87 11.09
CA ALA A 117 21.30 11.10 10.44
C ALA A 117 19.99 11.63 11.03
N GLU A 118 20.06 12.89 11.47
CA GLU A 118 19.01 13.92 11.58
C GLU A 118 17.57 13.43 11.77
N GLY A 119 17.20 13.20 13.03
CA GLY A 119 15.83 13.46 13.44
C GLY A 119 15.58 14.96 13.41
N SER A 120 14.46 15.40 12.85
CA SER A 120 14.01 16.79 12.83
C SER A 120 14.26 17.45 14.19
N THR A 121 15.18 18.41 14.24
CA THR A 121 15.40 19.18 15.45
C THR A 121 14.20 20.10 15.65
N PHE A 122 13.63 20.06 16.85
CA PHE A 122 12.67 21.04 17.31
C PHE A 122 13.23 22.47 17.12
N PRO A 123 12.38 23.50 17.01
CA PRO A 123 12.84 24.87 17.02
C PRO A 123 13.76 25.07 18.23
N PRO A 124 14.90 25.75 18.08
CA PRO A 124 15.76 26.04 19.23
C PRO A 124 14.97 26.95 20.18
N SER A 125 14.39 26.38 21.24
CA SER A 125 13.81 27.15 22.33
C SER A 125 14.75 27.08 23.53
N THR A 126 14.94 28.22 24.19
CA THR A 126 15.71 28.34 25.43
C THR A 126 14.94 27.77 26.63
N ASP A 127 13.63 27.54 26.48
CA ASP A 127 12.75 26.99 27.51
C ASP A 127 11.74 26.00 26.89
N TYR A 128 11.82 24.74 27.31
CA TYR A 128 10.95 23.66 26.84
C TYR A 128 9.53 23.72 27.43
N GLN A 129 9.34 24.40 28.56
CA GLN A 129 7.99 24.59 29.13
C GLN A 129 7.17 25.59 28.31
N VAL A 130 7.82 26.67 27.83
CA VAL A 130 7.19 27.64 26.94
C VAL A 130 6.78 26.98 25.64
N LEU A 131 7.68 26.20 25.02
CA LEU A 131 7.38 25.47 23.79
C LEU A 131 6.19 24.50 23.95
N ALA A 132 6.12 23.76 25.06
CA ALA A 132 4.99 22.86 25.35
C ALA A 132 3.68 23.64 25.55
N THR A 133 3.75 24.82 26.17
CA THR A 133 2.61 25.71 26.37
C THR A 133 2.12 26.28 25.03
N ASP A 134 3.02 26.74 24.17
CA ASP A 134 2.71 27.26 22.83
C ASP A 134 2.04 26.19 21.95
N PHE A 135 2.52 24.95 22.01
CA PHE A 135 1.85 23.83 21.35
C PHE A 135 0.43 23.61 21.88
N GLY A 136 0.26 23.67 23.20
CA GLY A 136 -1.06 23.54 23.83
C GLY A 136 -2.01 24.65 23.39
N GLU A 137 -1.56 25.90 23.41
CA GLU A 137 -2.34 27.08 23.03
C GLU A 137 -2.76 27.05 21.56
N PHE A 138 -1.87 26.62 20.66
CA PHE A 138 -2.18 26.45 19.24
C PHE A 138 -3.41 25.54 19.02
N PHE A 139 -3.43 24.37 19.65
CA PHE A 139 -4.55 23.44 19.50
C PHE A 139 -5.83 23.94 20.17
N VAL A 140 -5.72 24.65 21.29
CA VAL A 140 -6.87 25.28 21.95
C VAL A 140 -7.48 26.36 21.06
N GLN A 141 -6.66 27.18 20.39
CA GLN A 141 -7.13 28.21 19.45
C GLN A 141 -7.81 27.60 18.22
N GLU A 142 -7.25 26.56 17.62
CA GLU A 142 -7.87 25.85 16.48
C GLU A 142 -9.24 25.26 16.84
N ILE A 143 -9.36 24.62 18.01
CA ILE A 143 -10.64 24.09 18.51
C ILE A 143 -11.66 25.20 18.73
N SER A 144 -11.23 26.36 19.22
CA SER A 144 -12.08 27.53 19.39
C SER A 144 -12.58 28.07 18.05
N GLY A 145 -11.71 28.14 17.03
CA GLY A 145 -12.06 28.52 15.66
C GLY A 145 -13.12 27.61 15.04
N ILE A 146 -12.97 26.30 15.19
CA ILE A 146 -13.94 25.30 14.70
C ILE A 146 -15.30 25.47 15.38
N LYS A 147 -15.34 25.65 16.71
CA LYS A 147 -16.58 25.86 17.46
C LYS A 147 -17.34 27.12 17.00
N SER A 148 -16.60 28.20 16.71
CA SER A 148 -17.16 29.46 16.20
C SER A 148 -17.84 29.27 14.83
N MET A 149 -17.23 28.51 13.92
CA MET A 149 -17.80 28.20 12.60
C MET A 149 -19.08 27.35 12.68
N ILE A 150 -19.14 26.41 13.63
CA ILE A 150 -20.32 25.55 13.83
C ILE A 150 -21.50 26.36 14.37
N SER A 151 -21.28 27.18 15.40
CA SER A 151 -22.34 27.98 16.02
C SER A 151 -22.92 29.04 15.07
N SER A 152 -22.08 29.66 14.24
CA SER A 152 -22.52 30.60 13.20
C SER A 152 -23.36 29.94 12.10
N THR A 153 -23.17 28.64 11.86
CA THR A 153 -23.97 27.85 10.91
C THR A 153 -25.32 27.41 11.52
N ALA A 154 -25.36 27.13 12.83
CA ALA A 154 -26.57 26.70 13.53
C ALA A 154 -27.68 27.77 13.58
N HIS A 155 -27.32 29.06 13.69
CA HIS A 155 -28.30 30.16 13.72
C HIS A 155 -29.00 30.43 12.38
N ARG A 156 -28.58 29.80 11.28
CA ARG A 156 -29.23 29.96 9.96
C ARG A 156 -30.41 29.01 9.70
N SER A 157 -30.66 28.04 10.59
CA SER A 157 -31.56 26.91 10.29
C SER A 157 -32.82 26.83 11.17
N SER A 158 -33.15 27.88 11.91
CA SER A 158 -34.29 27.92 12.84
C SER A 158 -35.64 28.19 12.14
N SER A 159 -36.09 27.31 11.25
CA SER A 159 -37.50 27.30 10.88
C SER A 159 -37.96 25.93 10.38
N SER A 160 -39.13 25.55 10.88
CA SER A 160 -40.01 24.46 10.46
C SER A 160 -39.89 23.11 11.19
N THR A 161 -40.73 23.05 12.21
CA THR A 161 -41.37 21.91 12.88
C THR A 161 -42.05 20.96 11.89
N LEU A 162 -41.81 19.63 11.94
CA LEU A 162 -42.75 18.63 11.37
C LEU A 162 -42.80 17.26 12.11
N PRO A 163 -43.99 16.61 12.17
CA PRO A 163 -44.26 15.25 12.68
C PRO A 163 -44.61 14.19 11.60
N ALA A 164 -44.63 12.91 12.05
CA ALA A 164 -45.41 11.73 11.62
C ALA A 164 -45.16 10.95 10.28
N GLU A 165 -44.72 9.69 10.46
CA GLU A 165 -44.91 8.37 9.75
C GLU A 165 -45.03 8.22 8.21
N PHE A 166 -44.27 7.25 7.64
CA PHE A 166 -44.46 6.67 6.28
C PHE A 166 -44.32 5.13 6.26
N VAL A 167 -45.26 4.46 5.57
CA VAL A 167 -45.34 3.02 5.20
C VAL A 167 -44.99 2.88 3.70
N THR A 168 -44.47 1.72 3.24
CA THR A 168 -44.16 1.47 1.80
C THR A 168 -44.68 0.13 1.26
N ASP A 169 -45.27 0.14 0.06
CA ASP A 169 -46.07 -0.95 -0.58
C ASP A 169 -45.34 -1.86 -1.61
N ALA A 170 -44.01 -1.84 -1.72
CA ALA A 170 -43.32 -2.61 -2.76
C ALA A 170 -43.00 -4.07 -2.35
N SER A 171 -43.54 -5.06 -3.07
CA SER A 171 -43.28 -6.51 -2.89
C SER A 171 -42.85 -7.17 -4.20
N PHE A 172 -41.79 -7.98 -4.16
CA PHE A 172 -41.37 -8.82 -5.30
C PHE A 172 -42.14 -10.14 -5.26
N SER A 173 -43.00 -10.37 -6.25
CA SER A 173 -43.95 -11.49 -6.25
C SER A 173 -43.32 -12.81 -6.74
N GLU A 174 -42.32 -12.76 -7.61
CA GLU A 174 -41.74 -13.95 -8.25
C GLU A 174 -40.29 -13.69 -8.74
N PHE A 175 -39.47 -14.74 -8.77
CA PHE A 175 -38.11 -14.72 -9.31
C PHE A 175 -38.05 -15.48 -10.62
N GLU A 176 -37.37 -14.92 -11.62
CA GLU A 176 -37.09 -15.62 -12.88
C GLU A 176 -36.10 -16.77 -12.65
N LEU A 177 -36.53 -18.00 -12.90
CA LEU A 177 -35.70 -19.20 -12.76
C LEU A 177 -34.66 -19.27 -13.88
N LYS A 178 -33.43 -19.65 -13.55
CA LYS A 178 -32.31 -19.64 -14.49
C LYS A 178 -32.17 -20.95 -15.26
N SER A 179 -31.76 -20.86 -16.52
CA SER A 179 -31.41 -22.02 -17.33
C SER A 179 -30.03 -22.58 -16.95
N THR A 180 -29.76 -23.84 -17.30
CA THR A 180 -28.43 -24.45 -17.11
C THR A 180 -27.34 -23.70 -17.88
N ASN A 181 -27.66 -23.13 -19.03
CA ASN A 181 -26.70 -22.38 -19.85
C ASN A 181 -26.30 -21.05 -19.18
N ASP A 182 -27.25 -20.38 -18.53
CA ASP A 182 -26.98 -19.14 -17.78
C ASP A 182 -26.07 -19.41 -16.59
N GLU A 183 -26.32 -20.50 -15.87
CA GLU A 183 -25.49 -20.91 -14.73
C GLU A 183 -24.08 -21.36 -15.15
N GLN A 184 -23.95 -21.98 -16.32
CA GLN A 184 -22.64 -22.32 -16.88
C GLN A 184 -21.83 -21.06 -17.19
N ALA A 185 -22.46 -20.05 -17.82
CA ALA A 185 -21.82 -18.78 -18.13
C ALA A 185 -21.40 -18.01 -16.86
N ILE A 186 -22.25 -18.00 -15.83
CA ILE A 186 -21.96 -17.38 -14.52
C ILE A 186 -20.78 -18.09 -13.84
N THR A 187 -20.77 -19.42 -13.84
CA THR A 187 -19.72 -20.21 -13.19
C THR A 187 -18.37 -20.03 -13.88
N LEU A 188 -18.33 -20.03 -15.22
CA LEU A 188 -17.10 -19.85 -16.00
C LEU A 188 -16.54 -18.41 -15.94
N SER A 189 -17.42 -17.41 -15.88
CA SER A 189 -17.03 -15.99 -15.76
C SER A 189 -16.62 -15.57 -14.36
N SER A 190 -17.01 -16.34 -13.33
CA SER A 190 -16.67 -16.08 -11.94
C SER A 190 -15.17 -16.29 -11.63
N ALA A 191 -14.71 -15.62 -10.58
CA ALA A 191 -13.35 -15.80 -10.08
C ALA A 191 -13.20 -17.21 -9.47
N LYS A 192 -12.21 -17.97 -9.92
CA LYS A 192 -11.95 -19.35 -9.46
C LYS A 192 -11.25 -19.33 -8.11
N LYS A 193 -12.00 -18.98 -7.07
CA LYS A 193 -11.53 -18.93 -5.68
C LYS A 193 -12.28 -19.97 -4.88
N SER A 194 -11.55 -20.79 -4.14
CA SER A 194 -12.14 -21.74 -3.20
C SER A 194 -11.97 -21.25 -1.77
N CYS A 195 -12.96 -21.53 -0.93
CA CYS A 195 -12.92 -21.35 0.50
C CYS A 195 -12.99 -22.70 1.23
N LEU A 196 -12.61 -22.74 2.52
CA LEU A 196 -12.61 -23.98 3.30
C LEU A 196 -14.01 -24.50 3.65
N LEU A 197 -15.06 -23.69 3.47
CA LEU A 197 -16.44 -24.13 3.63
C LEU A 197 -17.01 -24.70 2.32
N ASP A 198 -16.27 -24.62 1.21
CA ASP A 198 -16.75 -25.16 -0.05
C ASP A 198 -16.79 -26.70 0.04
N PRO A 199 -17.90 -27.33 -0.40
CA PRO A 199 -18.00 -28.78 -0.38
C PRO A 199 -17.02 -29.47 -1.34
N ILE A 200 -16.62 -28.78 -2.41
CA ILE A 200 -15.62 -29.22 -3.37
C ILE A 200 -14.73 -28.05 -3.81
N PRO A 201 -13.43 -28.29 -4.06
CA PRO A 201 -12.56 -27.26 -4.61
C PRO A 201 -13.08 -26.73 -5.95
N THR A 202 -13.02 -25.41 -6.16
CA THR A 202 -13.52 -24.76 -7.38
C THR A 202 -12.87 -25.30 -8.65
N THR A 203 -11.63 -25.77 -8.59
CA THR A 203 -10.93 -26.39 -9.71
C THR A 203 -11.60 -27.69 -10.15
N LEU A 204 -11.96 -28.55 -9.19
CA LEU A 204 -12.63 -29.82 -9.42
C LEU A 204 -14.06 -29.60 -9.94
N LEU A 205 -14.75 -28.60 -9.37
CA LEU A 205 -16.08 -28.17 -9.82
C LEU A 205 -16.07 -27.73 -11.28
N VAL A 206 -15.07 -26.95 -11.71
CA VAL A 206 -14.97 -26.47 -13.10
C VAL A 206 -14.63 -27.61 -14.06
N GLU A 207 -13.78 -28.55 -13.64
CA GLU A 207 -13.37 -29.70 -14.46
C GLU A 207 -14.53 -30.67 -14.75
N HIS A 208 -15.47 -30.81 -13.81
CA HIS A 208 -16.64 -31.70 -13.92
C HIS A 208 -17.96 -30.93 -13.94
N LEU A 209 -17.93 -29.69 -14.45
CA LEU A 209 -19.07 -28.78 -14.40
C LEU A 209 -20.25 -29.32 -15.20
N ASP A 210 -20.00 -29.95 -16.34
CA ASP A 210 -21.00 -30.59 -17.19
C ASP A 210 -21.90 -31.58 -16.44
N VAL A 211 -21.32 -32.37 -15.53
CA VAL A 211 -22.05 -33.34 -14.70
C VAL A 211 -22.75 -32.68 -13.51
N LEU A 212 -22.13 -31.66 -12.90
CA LEU A 212 -22.62 -31.04 -11.67
C LEU A 212 -23.64 -29.91 -11.91
N LEU A 213 -23.60 -29.28 -13.08
CA LEU A 213 -24.38 -28.11 -13.45
C LEU A 213 -25.90 -28.32 -13.28
N PRO A 214 -26.53 -29.43 -13.72
CA PRO A 214 -27.97 -29.62 -13.52
C PRO A 214 -28.37 -29.62 -12.03
N THR A 215 -27.52 -30.18 -11.18
CA THR A 215 -27.77 -30.23 -9.74
C THR A 215 -27.63 -28.85 -9.11
N ILE A 216 -26.58 -28.09 -9.49
CA ILE A 216 -26.34 -26.73 -9.00
C ILE A 216 -27.48 -25.80 -9.42
N THR A 217 -27.86 -25.80 -10.70
CA THR A 217 -28.98 -25.00 -11.22
C THR A 217 -30.28 -25.32 -10.47
N ARG A 218 -30.55 -26.61 -10.21
CA ARG A 218 -31.73 -27.01 -9.44
C ARG A 218 -31.71 -26.46 -8.01
N MET A 219 -30.58 -26.50 -7.32
CA MET A 219 -30.46 -25.97 -5.95
C MET A 219 -30.67 -24.44 -5.89
N ILE A 220 -30.14 -23.71 -6.88
CA ILE A 220 -30.33 -22.26 -7.00
C ILE A 220 -31.80 -21.93 -7.26
N ASN A 221 -32.41 -22.57 -8.25
CA ASN A 221 -33.81 -22.35 -8.60
C ASN A 221 -34.78 -22.73 -7.46
N LEU A 222 -34.46 -23.77 -6.69
CA LEU A 222 -35.23 -24.12 -5.48
C LEU A 222 -35.09 -23.04 -4.40
N SER A 223 -33.90 -22.45 -4.24
CA SER A 223 -33.69 -21.37 -3.26
C SER A 223 -34.43 -20.09 -3.66
N LEU A 224 -34.46 -19.77 -4.95
CA LEU A 224 -35.17 -18.61 -5.49
C LEU A 224 -36.69 -18.77 -5.41
N SER A 225 -37.23 -19.93 -5.77
CA SER A 225 -38.67 -20.19 -5.74
C SER A 225 -39.23 -20.29 -4.31
N THR A 226 -38.47 -20.86 -3.37
CA THR A 226 -38.90 -21.00 -1.96
C THR A 226 -38.56 -19.79 -1.10
N GLY A 227 -37.70 -18.89 -1.58
CA GLY A 227 -37.14 -17.80 -0.77
C GLY A 227 -36.23 -18.28 0.37
N HIS A 228 -35.86 -19.57 0.38
CA HIS A 228 -35.08 -20.17 1.46
C HIS A 228 -33.69 -20.59 0.97
N PHE A 229 -32.65 -20.07 1.63
CA PHE A 229 -31.26 -20.48 1.42
C PHE A 229 -30.79 -21.39 2.56
N PRO A 230 -30.04 -22.47 2.27
CA PRO A 230 -29.41 -23.30 3.28
C PRO A 230 -28.51 -22.49 4.23
N ASP A 231 -28.52 -22.83 5.52
CA ASP A 231 -27.73 -22.08 6.52
C ASP A 231 -26.22 -22.18 6.28
N SER A 232 -25.75 -23.31 5.76
CA SER A 232 -24.35 -23.51 5.38
C SER A 232 -23.86 -22.49 4.35
N TRP A 233 -24.74 -21.96 3.50
CA TRP A 233 -24.41 -20.98 2.45
C TRP A 233 -24.33 -19.54 2.98
N LYS A 234 -24.86 -19.30 4.18
CA LYS A 234 -24.86 -17.98 4.83
C LYS A 234 -23.60 -17.74 5.66
N LEU A 235 -22.76 -18.77 5.82
CA LEU A 235 -21.55 -18.72 6.62
C LEU A 235 -20.38 -18.11 5.82
N ALA A 236 -19.56 -17.30 6.49
CA ALA A 236 -18.34 -16.74 5.91
C ALA A 236 -17.15 -16.90 6.86
N ILE A 237 -15.99 -17.26 6.31
CA ILE A 237 -14.74 -17.30 7.06
C ILE A 237 -14.04 -15.94 6.93
N VAL A 238 -13.89 -15.24 8.05
CA VAL A 238 -13.08 -14.03 8.14
C VAL A 238 -11.72 -14.39 8.71
N ARG A 239 -10.69 -14.40 7.85
CA ARG A 239 -9.28 -14.56 8.26
C ARG A 239 -8.56 -13.21 8.22
N PRO A 240 -8.34 -12.56 9.37
CA PRO A 240 -7.52 -11.36 9.41
C PRO A 240 -6.08 -11.71 9.04
N LEU A 241 -5.60 -11.17 7.91
CA LEU A 241 -4.23 -11.35 7.47
C LEU A 241 -3.32 -10.37 8.21
N LEU A 242 -2.39 -10.90 9.01
CA LEU A 242 -1.36 -10.09 9.65
C LEU A 242 -0.30 -9.68 8.61
N LYS A 243 0.05 -8.40 8.59
CA LYS A 243 0.98 -7.81 7.61
C LYS A 243 2.43 -8.32 7.76
N LYS A 244 2.77 -8.95 8.89
CA LYS A 244 4.00 -9.73 9.13
C LYS A 244 3.69 -10.85 10.13
N ALA A 245 4.22 -12.04 9.86
CA ALA A 245 4.33 -13.09 10.86
C ALA A 245 5.52 -12.76 11.78
N GLU A 246 5.35 -13.03 13.06
CA GLU A 246 6.34 -12.92 14.15
C GLU A 246 6.45 -11.52 14.81
N GLN A 247 6.13 -11.51 16.11
CA GLN A 247 6.09 -10.41 17.07
C GLN A 247 5.45 -9.09 16.58
N SER A 248 4.13 -8.97 16.77
CA SER A 248 3.44 -7.69 16.64
C SER A 248 3.91 -6.73 17.74
N TYR A 249 4.89 -5.88 17.42
CA TYR A 249 5.10 -4.57 18.06
C TYR A 249 3.97 -3.60 17.62
N VAL A 250 2.73 -4.11 17.55
CA VAL A 250 1.54 -3.32 17.24
C VAL A 250 1.14 -2.65 18.54
N ASP A 251 1.27 -1.33 18.54
CA ASP A 251 0.90 -0.47 19.65
C ASP A 251 -0.49 -0.85 20.20
N ASN A 252 -0.60 -0.90 21.53
CA ASN A 252 -1.84 -1.20 22.24
C ASN A 252 -3.01 -0.33 21.80
N ARG A 253 -2.75 0.88 21.26
CA ARG A 253 -3.77 1.75 20.66
C ARG A 253 -4.53 1.07 19.52
N TYR A 254 -3.84 0.41 18.60
CA TYR A 254 -4.49 -0.28 17.47
C TYR A 254 -5.27 -1.52 17.96
N LYS A 255 -4.71 -2.24 18.93
CA LYS A 255 -5.38 -3.40 19.55
C LYS A 255 -6.66 -2.97 20.28
N ARG A 256 -6.59 -1.88 21.04
CA ARG A 256 -7.74 -1.29 21.75
C ARG A 256 -8.81 -0.79 20.77
N ASN A 257 -8.43 -0.10 19.70
CA ASN A 257 -9.39 0.42 18.72
C ASN A 257 -10.22 -0.69 18.04
N LEU A 258 -9.58 -1.82 17.70
CA LEU A 258 -10.29 -2.96 17.14
C LEU A 258 -11.28 -3.57 18.15
N LEU A 259 -10.84 -3.77 19.40
CA LEU A 259 -11.69 -4.23 20.50
C LEU A 259 -12.90 -3.31 20.68
N THR A 260 -12.68 -2.00 20.80
CA THR A 260 -13.74 -1.00 20.97
C THR A 260 -14.72 -0.99 19.79
N THR A 261 -14.22 -1.12 18.55
CA THR A 261 -15.07 -1.16 17.36
C THR A 261 -15.96 -2.40 17.33
N MET A 262 -15.40 -3.57 17.68
CA MET A 262 -16.16 -4.82 17.74
C MET A 262 -17.20 -4.80 18.86
N LEU A 263 -16.86 -4.23 20.02
CA LEU A 263 -17.80 -4.05 21.13
C LEU A 263 -18.94 -3.09 20.78
N ASP A 264 -18.66 -1.97 20.10
CA ASP A 264 -19.70 -1.04 19.64
C ASP A 264 -20.65 -1.70 18.62
N ARG A 265 -20.10 -2.51 17.70
CA ARG A 265 -20.91 -3.30 16.77
C ARG A 265 -21.77 -4.35 17.48
N ALA A 266 -21.18 -5.11 18.40
CA ALA A 266 -21.91 -6.10 19.19
C ALA A 266 -23.05 -5.43 19.96
N TYR A 267 -22.80 -4.29 20.60
CA TYR A 267 -23.82 -3.52 21.31
C TYR A 267 -24.96 -3.06 20.39
N ARG A 268 -24.64 -2.48 19.23
CA ARG A 268 -25.66 -1.99 18.28
C ARG A 268 -26.50 -3.11 17.68
N LEU A 269 -25.89 -4.27 17.45
CA LEU A 269 -26.55 -5.41 16.80
C LEU A 269 -27.34 -6.28 17.79
N SER A 270 -26.99 -6.24 19.09
CA SER A 270 -27.68 -6.98 20.13
C SER A 270 -29.04 -6.37 20.42
N SER A 271 -30.08 -7.22 20.45
CA SER A 271 -31.45 -6.81 20.76
C SER A 271 -31.68 -6.60 22.25
N SER A 272 -30.84 -7.17 23.11
CA SER A 272 -30.92 -7.05 24.57
C SER A 272 -29.54 -7.00 25.21
N TRP A 273 -29.49 -6.55 26.47
CA TRP A 273 -28.26 -6.57 27.26
C TRP A 273 -27.74 -8.00 27.49
N LEU A 274 -28.64 -8.99 27.54
CA LEU A 274 -28.28 -10.41 27.68
C LEU A 274 -27.48 -10.89 26.46
N TYR A 275 -27.99 -10.68 25.25
CA TYR A 275 -27.30 -11.05 24.01
C TYR A 275 -26.00 -10.26 23.83
N PHE A 276 -25.96 -9.00 24.26
CA PHE A 276 -24.73 -8.22 24.27
C PHE A 276 -23.67 -8.81 25.22
N SER A 277 -24.07 -9.27 26.41
CA SER A 277 -23.16 -9.91 27.36
C SER A 277 -22.61 -11.23 26.82
N GLU A 278 -23.45 -12.03 26.15
CA GLU A 278 -23.01 -13.25 25.47
C GLU A 278 -22.01 -12.96 24.35
N GLU A 279 -22.28 -11.95 23.51
CA GLU A 279 -21.34 -11.53 22.47
C GLU A 279 -20.05 -10.93 23.05
N CYS A 280 -20.08 -10.27 24.22
CA CYS A 280 -18.87 -9.83 24.90
C CYS A 280 -17.97 -11.01 25.31
N GLU A 281 -18.53 -12.09 25.86
CA GLU A 281 -17.76 -13.30 26.17
C GLU A 281 -17.26 -14.01 24.90
N ARG A 282 -18.04 -13.98 23.82
CA ARG A 282 -17.63 -14.50 22.51
C ARG A 282 -16.44 -13.71 21.93
N LEU A 283 -16.49 -12.39 22.00
CA LEU A 283 -15.40 -11.51 21.60
C LEU A 283 -14.17 -11.72 22.48
N LYS A 284 -14.34 -11.85 23.80
CA LYS A 284 -13.25 -12.13 24.73
C LYS A 284 -12.53 -13.44 24.38
N ASN A 285 -13.27 -14.52 24.12
CA ASN A 285 -12.72 -15.79 23.67
C ASN A 285 -12.01 -15.67 22.30
N LEU A 286 -12.60 -14.92 21.36
CA LEU A 286 -12.01 -14.68 20.04
C LEU A 286 -10.65 -13.96 20.15
N PHE A 287 -10.60 -12.87 20.92
CA PHE A 287 -9.37 -12.09 21.07
C PHE A 287 -8.31 -12.82 21.89
N SER A 288 -8.70 -13.61 22.89
CA SER A 288 -7.76 -14.49 23.60
C SER A 288 -7.12 -15.53 22.67
N ARG A 289 -7.87 -16.09 21.71
CA ARG A 289 -7.32 -16.99 20.69
C ARG A 289 -6.40 -16.31 19.67
N LEU A 290 -6.43 -14.98 19.61
CA LEU A 290 -5.55 -14.15 18.77
C LEU A 290 -4.36 -13.61 19.57
N ASP A 291 -4.07 -14.18 20.74
CA ASP A 291 -3.00 -13.78 21.66
C ASP A 291 -3.08 -12.29 22.09
N TYR A 292 -4.29 -11.74 22.18
CA TYR A 292 -4.47 -10.42 22.78
C TYR A 292 -4.27 -10.51 24.30
N PRO A 293 -3.59 -9.53 24.93
CA PRO A 293 -3.41 -9.55 26.37
C PRO A 293 -4.76 -9.52 27.11
N HIS A 294 -4.99 -10.49 28.01
CA HIS A 294 -6.25 -10.62 28.76
C HIS A 294 -6.65 -9.33 29.51
N HIS A 295 -5.67 -8.63 30.10
CA HIS A 295 -5.93 -7.37 30.79
C HIS A 295 -6.46 -6.27 29.84
N LEU A 296 -5.99 -6.24 28.59
CA LEU A 296 -6.41 -5.27 27.59
C LEU A 296 -7.86 -5.55 27.16
N ILE A 297 -8.18 -6.83 26.94
CA ILE A 297 -9.54 -7.28 26.59
C ILE A 297 -10.52 -6.91 27.70
N ASN A 298 -10.23 -7.31 28.94
CA ASN A 298 -11.10 -7.04 30.10
C ASN A 298 -11.22 -5.53 30.37
N SER A 299 -10.12 -4.78 30.25
CA SER A 299 -10.13 -3.31 30.38
C SER A 299 -11.04 -2.68 29.32
N ALA A 300 -10.92 -3.06 28.06
CA ALA A 300 -11.72 -2.49 26.98
C ALA A 300 -13.23 -2.79 27.17
N ILE A 301 -13.57 -4.02 27.55
CA ILE A 301 -14.97 -4.42 27.84
C ILE A 301 -15.53 -3.61 29.01
N ASN A 302 -14.82 -3.56 30.14
CA ASN A 302 -15.29 -2.86 31.34
C ASN A 302 -15.43 -1.35 31.10
N THR A 303 -14.45 -0.71 30.43
CA THR A 303 -14.54 0.71 30.08
C THR A 303 -15.74 0.98 29.17
N PHE A 304 -16.01 0.10 28.20
CA PHE A 304 -17.16 0.24 27.30
C PHE A 304 -18.48 0.10 28.05
N ILE A 305 -18.62 -0.93 28.89
CA ILE A 305 -19.81 -1.16 29.72
C ILE A 305 -20.06 0.05 30.63
N ASN A 306 -19.04 0.51 31.35
CA ASN A 306 -19.16 1.64 32.27
C ASN A 306 -19.53 2.95 31.55
N SER A 307 -18.98 3.18 30.36
CA SER A 307 -19.37 4.33 29.51
C SER A 307 -20.85 4.28 29.13
N ARG A 308 -21.38 3.10 28.80
CA ARG A 308 -22.79 2.95 28.40
C ARG A 308 -23.76 2.99 29.58
N ILE A 309 -23.35 2.47 30.75
CA ILE A 309 -24.13 2.59 31.98
C ILE A 309 -24.21 4.04 32.44
N ALA A 310 -23.11 4.80 32.33
CA ALA A 310 -23.10 6.24 32.62
C ALA A 310 -24.02 7.03 31.67
N ASP A 311 -24.07 6.67 30.39
CA ASP A 311 -24.98 7.26 29.39
C ASP A 311 -26.47 6.90 29.62
N GLN A 312 -26.78 5.84 30.37
CA GLN A 312 -28.15 5.38 30.66
C GLN A 312 -28.81 6.04 31.89
N GLN A 313 -28.05 6.73 32.74
CA GLN A 313 -28.56 7.39 33.95
C GLN A 313 -29.69 8.42 33.69
N PRO A 314 -29.78 9.13 32.54
CA PRO A 314 -30.94 9.98 32.25
C PRO A 314 -32.18 9.24 31.73
N LEU A 315 -32.06 7.97 31.30
CA LEU A 315 -33.11 7.25 30.55
C LEU A 315 -33.87 6.20 31.39
N GLN A 316 -33.46 5.95 32.63
CA GLN A 316 -34.16 5.02 33.53
C GLN A 316 -35.49 5.57 34.10
N ALA A 317 -35.82 6.84 33.86
CA ALA A 317 -37.07 7.45 34.30
C ALA A 317 -38.30 7.09 33.43
N LEU A 318 -38.13 6.45 32.27
CA LEU A 318 -39.24 6.14 31.35
C LEU A 318 -39.35 4.65 30.96
N GLY A 319 -38.69 3.74 31.69
CA GLY A 319 -38.51 2.34 31.30
C GLY A 319 -39.47 1.33 31.92
N ARG A 320 -40.74 1.67 32.14
CA ARG A 320 -41.78 0.67 32.45
C ARG A 320 -42.91 0.80 31.42
N LEU A 321 -43.09 -0.27 30.64
CA LEU A 321 -43.94 -0.40 29.44
C LEU A 321 -43.19 0.16 28.20
N ALA A 322 -42.81 -0.56 27.15
CA ALA A 322 -43.38 -1.75 26.54
C ALA A 322 -42.31 -2.54 25.75
N LYS A 323 -42.75 -3.66 25.21
CA LYS A 323 -42.03 -4.81 24.70
C LYS A 323 -41.93 -4.70 23.18
N ASN A 324 -41.05 -3.89 22.58
CA ASN A 324 -41.23 -3.51 21.16
C ASN A 324 -40.02 -3.77 20.24
N ASP A 325 -40.32 -4.41 19.10
CA ASP A 325 -39.48 -4.76 17.95
C ASP A 325 -38.51 -3.65 17.48
N VAL A 326 -37.31 -4.05 17.07
CA VAL A 326 -36.30 -3.17 16.47
C VAL A 326 -36.51 -3.13 14.94
N THR A 327 -36.90 -1.98 14.39
CA THR A 327 -37.12 -1.80 12.95
C THR A 327 -35.87 -1.24 12.27
N ARG A 328 -35.32 -1.94 11.26
CA ARG A 328 -34.10 -1.53 10.55
C ARG A 328 -34.41 -0.92 9.19
N VAL A 329 -33.80 0.23 8.87
CA VAL A 329 -34.02 0.97 7.61
C VAL A 329 -32.75 0.99 6.79
N VAL A 330 -32.78 0.44 5.57
CA VAL A 330 -31.61 0.38 4.67
C VAL A 330 -31.56 1.65 3.82
N ILE A 331 -30.44 2.37 3.86
CA ILE A 331 -30.29 3.69 3.21
C ILE A 331 -28.99 3.75 2.42
N PRO A 332 -28.97 4.27 1.18
CA PRO A 332 -27.74 4.48 0.44
C PRO A 332 -26.78 5.41 1.19
N PHE A 333 -25.54 4.97 1.41
CA PHE A 333 -24.49 5.82 1.94
C PHE A 333 -24.04 6.81 0.86
N LYS A 334 -24.23 8.10 1.11
CA LYS A 334 -23.74 9.19 0.26
C LYS A 334 -22.43 9.75 0.81
N ASP A 335 -22.48 10.29 2.01
CA ASP A 335 -21.36 10.87 2.75
C ASP A 335 -21.66 10.83 4.25
N GLN A 336 -20.63 11.12 5.07
CA GLN A 336 -20.73 10.99 6.52
C GLN A 336 -21.69 12.01 7.14
N ASP A 337 -21.77 13.22 6.58
CA ASP A 337 -22.66 14.28 7.07
C ASP A 337 -24.12 13.90 6.83
N SER A 338 -24.44 13.45 5.62
CA SER A 338 -25.75 12.91 5.26
C SER A 338 -26.13 11.70 6.13
N ALA A 339 -25.17 10.79 6.39
CA ALA A 339 -25.41 9.64 7.25
C ALA A 339 -25.67 10.04 8.72
N ASN A 340 -25.00 11.08 9.21
CA ASN A 340 -25.22 11.60 10.56
C ASN A 340 -26.59 12.28 10.67
N ILE A 341 -26.98 13.07 9.66
CA ILE A 341 -28.30 13.67 9.56
C ILE A 341 -29.38 12.59 9.61
N VAL A 342 -29.24 11.54 8.78
CA VAL A 342 -30.16 10.41 8.75
C VAL A 342 -30.22 9.66 10.08
N LYS A 343 -29.09 9.45 10.76
CA LYS A 343 -29.06 8.84 12.11
C LYS A 343 -29.82 9.67 13.13
N THR A 344 -29.63 10.99 13.14
CA THR A 344 -30.35 11.90 14.03
C THR A 344 -31.84 11.86 13.75
N GLN A 345 -32.22 11.95 12.47
CA GLN A 345 -33.62 11.88 12.05
C GLN A 345 -34.28 10.54 12.44
N LEU A 346 -33.60 9.41 12.27
CA LEU A 346 -34.13 8.10 12.65
C LEU A 346 -34.16 7.88 14.16
N LYS A 347 -33.24 8.52 14.92
CA LYS A 347 -33.29 8.51 16.39
C LYS A 347 -34.49 9.30 16.90
N ASP A 348 -34.74 10.47 16.33
CA ASP A 348 -35.92 11.28 16.65
C ASP A 348 -37.22 10.55 16.27
N LEU A 349 -37.22 9.86 15.13
CA LEU A 349 -38.32 9.00 14.70
C LEU A 349 -38.53 7.82 15.67
N SER A 350 -37.44 7.20 16.14
CA SER A 350 -37.48 6.10 17.10
C SER A 350 -38.10 6.51 18.44
N ILE A 351 -37.78 7.71 18.94
CA ILE A 351 -38.35 8.26 20.17
C ILE A 351 -39.84 8.56 19.98
N LYS A 352 -40.23 9.17 18.85
CA LYS A 352 -41.63 9.51 18.56
C LYS A 352 -42.53 8.28 18.43
N LEU A 353 -42.01 7.18 17.88
CA LEU A 353 -42.76 5.96 17.63
C LEU A 353 -42.69 4.95 18.78
N GLN A 354 -42.00 5.27 19.88
CA GLN A 354 -41.73 4.35 20.99
C GLN A 354 -41.25 2.96 20.51
N THR A 355 -40.50 2.96 19.39
CA THR A 355 -40.03 1.77 18.67
C THR A 355 -38.58 1.99 18.27
N THR A 356 -37.71 1.00 18.42
CA THR A 356 -36.27 1.18 18.18
C THR A 356 -35.97 1.17 16.67
N ILE A 357 -35.59 2.31 16.08
CA ILE A 357 -35.30 2.41 14.63
C ILE A 357 -33.80 2.57 14.39
N GLN A 358 -33.22 1.69 13.57
CA GLN A 358 -31.78 1.69 13.27
C GLN A 358 -31.50 1.82 11.76
N PRO A 359 -30.72 2.84 11.31
CA PRO A 359 -30.25 2.90 9.92
C PRO A 359 -29.15 1.88 9.63
N VAL A 360 -29.25 1.25 8.46
CA VAL A 360 -28.23 0.40 7.85
C VAL A 360 -27.78 1.05 6.54
N PHE A 361 -26.56 1.57 6.49
CA PHE A 361 -26.07 2.27 5.31
C PHE A 361 -25.46 1.30 4.28
N VAL A 362 -25.93 1.34 3.04
CA VAL A 362 -25.41 0.54 1.91
C VAL A 362 -24.67 1.41 0.91
N SER A 363 -23.39 1.13 0.66
CA SER A 363 -22.60 1.85 -0.32
C SER A 363 -22.78 1.23 -1.71
N ARG A 364 -22.96 2.06 -2.74
CA ARG A 364 -22.90 1.59 -4.14
C ARG A 364 -21.44 1.31 -4.50
N LYS A 365 -21.20 0.28 -5.33
CA LYS A 365 -19.86 0.04 -5.86
C LYS A 365 -19.51 1.18 -6.82
N ILE A 366 -18.37 1.84 -6.61
CA ILE A 366 -17.82 2.89 -7.49
C ILE A 366 -17.89 2.53 -8.99
N GLY A 367 -17.77 1.25 -9.34
CA GLY A 367 -17.86 0.79 -10.73
C GLY A 367 -19.23 0.96 -11.41
N GLN A 368 -20.31 1.26 -10.66
CA GLN A 368 -21.62 1.57 -11.25
C GLN A 368 -21.74 3.02 -11.73
N ASP A 369 -21.01 3.94 -11.09
CA ASP A 369 -20.97 5.36 -11.45
C ASP A 369 -19.90 5.64 -12.52
N LEU A 370 -18.89 4.77 -12.65
CA LEU A 370 -17.85 4.82 -13.68
C LEU A 370 -18.19 3.93 -14.89
N LYS A 371 -19.34 4.17 -15.52
CA LYS A 371 -19.83 3.36 -16.65
C LYS A 371 -19.14 3.65 -17.99
N GLU A 372 -18.36 4.72 -18.06
CA GLU A 372 -17.44 4.97 -19.18
C GLU A 372 -16.18 4.11 -18.99
N CYS A 373 -16.27 2.85 -19.42
CA CYS A 373 -15.07 2.09 -19.70
C CYS A 373 -14.46 2.66 -20.99
N GLU A 374 -13.36 3.41 -20.87
CA GLU A 374 -12.44 3.60 -21.99
C GLU A 374 -12.22 2.24 -22.66
N THR A 375 -12.35 2.18 -23.99
CA THR A 375 -12.10 0.98 -24.76
C THR A 375 -10.71 0.49 -24.42
N LYS A 376 -10.64 -0.59 -23.63
CA LYS A 376 -9.38 -1.13 -23.14
C LYS A 376 -8.52 -1.46 -24.36
N PRO A 377 -7.40 -0.76 -24.61
CA PRO A 377 -6.60 -1.02 -25.78
C PRO A 377 -6.19 -2.49 -25.76
N GLN A 378 -6.11 -3.10 -26.95
CA GLN A 378 -5.75 -4.52 -27.08
C GLN A 378 -4.54 -4.82 -26.19
N LEU A 379 -4.63 -5.91 -25.41
CA LEU A 379 -3.63 -6.35 -24.43
C LEU A 379 -2.31 -6.76 -25.12
N VAL A 380 -1.65 -5.84 -25.81
CA VAL A 380 -0.31 -6.01 -26.32
C VAL A 380 0.61 -5.81 -25.11
N ASN A 381 0.99 -6.92 -24.48
CA ASN A 381 1.85 -6.97 -23.30
C ASN A 381 3.31 -6.58 -23.63
N GLN A 382 3.50 -5.33 -24.04
CA GLN A 382 4.79 -4.67 -24.27
C GLN A 382 5.15 -3.81 -23.05
N GLN A 383 5.23 -4.45 -21.89
CA GLN A 383 5.80 -3.87 -20.68
C GLN A 383 7.29 -4.23 -20.55
N CYS A 384 8.05 -3.42 -19.81
CA CYS A 384 9.50 -3.59 -19.63
C CYS A 384 10.24 -3.71 -20.97
N VAL A 385 10.06 -2.73 -21.86
CA VAL A 385 10.70 -2.74 -23.19
C VAL A 385 11.61 -1.55 -23.38
N VAL A 386 12.68 -1.75 -24.16
CA VAL A 386 13.45 -0.68 -24.80
C VAL A 386 12.90 -0.51 -26.21
N TYR A 387 12.59 0.73 -26.58
CA TYR A 387 11.98 1.10 -27.84
C TYR A 387 12.82 2.16 -28.56
N GLN A 388 12.65 2.21 -29.88
CA GLN A 388 13.16 3.25 -30.74
C GLN A 388 11.99 3.99 -31.36
N PHE A 389 12.04 5.32 -31.31
CA PHE A 389 11.23 6.19 -32.14
C PHE A 389 12.05 6.61 -33.36
N LYS A 390 11.41 6.58 -34.54
CA LYS A 390 11.90 7.20 -35.76
C LYS A 390 10.84 8.15 -36.28
N CYS A 391 11.25 9.37 -36.61
CA CYS A 391 10.37 10.34 -37.23
C CYS A 391 9.93 9.83 -38.61
N ASN A 392 8.66 10.04 -38.94
CA ASN A 392 8.10 9.69 -40.26
C ASN A 392 8.28 10.83 -41.29
N LEU A 393 8.68 12.02 -40.84
CA LEU A 393 8.83 13.22 -41.67
C LEU A 393 10.30 13.56 -41.98
N CYS A 394 11.26 12.93 -41.30
CA CYS A 394 12.68 13.10 -41.57
C CYS A 394 13.54 11.91 -41.12
N ASP A 395 14.70 11.75 -41.74
CA ASP A 395 15.65 10.68 -41.42
C ASP A 395 16.52 10.97 -40.20
N THR A 396 16.57 12.23 -39.77
CA THR A 396 17.44 12.67 -38.67
C THR A 396 16.81 12.48 -37.31
N GLY A 397 15.48 12.50 -37.18
CA GLY A 397 14.77 12.40 -35.90
C GLY A 397 14.71 10.96 -35.37
N SER A 398 15.63 10.57 -34.49
CA SER A 398 15.65 9.26 -33.84
C SER A 398 15.81 9.39 -32.34
N TYR A 399 15.06 8.60 -31.57
CA TYR A 399 15.10 8.57 -30.11
C TYR A 399 15.07 7.13 -29.61
N VAL A 400 15.80 6.82 -28.55
CA VAL A 400 15.76 5.54 -27.84
C VAL A 400 15.38 5.77 -26.39
N GLY A 401 14.42 5.00 -25.90
CA GLY A 401 13.96 5.07 -24.51
C GLY A 401 13.53 3.71 -23.98
N TYR A 402 13.22 3.64 -22.68
CA TYR A 402 12.59 2.46 -22.08
C TYR A 402 11.29 2.80 -21.37
N THR A 403 10.45 1.79 -21.18
CA THR A 403 9.28 1.86 -20.30
C THR A 403 9.18 0.61 -19.44
N ARG A 404 8.76 0.77 -18.18
CA ARG A 404 8.34 -0.33 -17.30
C ARG A 404 6.85 -0.63 -17.44
N GLY A 405 6.04 0.40 -17.73
CA GLY A 405 4.62 0.28 -18.03
C GLY A 405 4.41 -0.11 -19.49
N HIS A 406 3.16 -0.02 -19.95
CA HIS A 406 2.83 -0.31 -21.35
C HIS A 406 3.45 0.73 -22.30
N LEU A 407 3.93 0.26 -23.47
CA LEU A 407 4.50 1.12 -24.50
C LEU A 407 3.52 2.21 -24.97
N TYR A 408 2.24 1.86 -25.22
CA TYR A 408 1.26 2.84 -25.70
C TYR A 408 1.10 4.05 -24.75
N ALA A 409 1.04 3.81 -23.44
CA ALA A 409 0.93 4.87 -22.44
C ALA A 409 2.19 5.74 -22.41
N ARG A 410 3.36 5.14 -22.66
CA ARG A 410 4.60 5.88 -22.80
C ARG A 410 4.64 6.71 -24.08
N VAL A 411 4.14 6.19 -25.19
CA VAL A 411 4.01 6.92 -26.47
C VAL A 411 3.06 8.10 -26.31
N ASP A 412 1.94 7.93 -25.61
CA ASP A 412 1.02 9.03 -25.34
C ASP A 412 1.67 10.12 -24.48
N SER A 413 2.50 9.74 -23.50
CA SER A 413 3.31 10.69 -22.71
C SER A 413 4.27 11.52 -23.60
N HIS A 414 4.70 11.00 -24.75
CA HIS A 414 5.55 11.74 -25.68
C HIS A 414 4.80 12.85 -26.44
N LYS A 415 3.46 12.96 -26.34
CA LYS A 415 2.69 14.10 -26.86
C LYS A 415 2.82 15.36 -26.00
N SER A 416 3.30 15.24 -24.76
CA SER A 416 3.53 16.37 -23.87
C SER A 416 4.66 17.29 -24.38
N THR A 417 4.49 18.60 -24.20
CA THR A 417 5.43 19.66 -24.66
C THR A 417 6.84 19.55 -24.07
N SER A 418 7.00 18.84 -22.95
CA SER A 418 8.30 18.63 -22.31
C SER A 418 9.14 17.53 -22.96
N SER A 419 8.53 16.69 -23.81
CA SER A 419 9.18 15.53 -24.42
C SER A 419 10.12 15.91 -25.57
N SER A 420 11.29 15.27 -25.66
CA SER A 420 12.22 15.45 -26.80
C SER A 420 11.56 15.11 -28.15
N VAL A 421 10.65 14.14 -28.17
CA VAL A 421 9.90 13.76 -29.37
C VAL A 421 8.93 14.87 -29.77
N ARG A 422 8.19 15.45 -28.82
CA ARG A 422 7.27 16.57 -29.10
C ARG A 422 8.02 17.81 -29.56
N LYS A 423 9.11 18.17 -28.87
CA LYS A 423 9.97 19.31 -29.23
C LYS A 423 10.54 19.18 -30.64
N HIS A 424 10.89 17.96 -31.07
CA HIS A 424 11.32 17.72 -32.44
C HIS A 424 10.22 18.05 -33.45
N TYR A 425 8.98 17.60 -33.24
CA TYR A 425 7.87 17.98 -34.13
C TYR A 425 7.59 19.48 -34.11
N ASP A 426 7.60 20.11 -32.95
CA ASP A 426 7.32 21.56 -32.83
C ASP A 426 8.40 22.40 -33.55
N ASN A 427 9.67 22.03 -33.41
CA ASN A 427 10.79 22.80 -33.97
C ASN A 427 11.05 22.49 -35.45
N ASP A 428 11.01 21.22 -35.84
CA ASP A 428 11.48 20.78 -37.15
C ASP A 428 10.33 20.49 -38.14
N HIS A 429 9.09 20.37 -37.64
CA HIS A 429 7.90 19.97 -38.42
C HIS A 429 6.65 20.83 -38.15
N ALA A 430 6.82 22.05 -37.62
CA ALA A 430 5.72 22.99 -37.31
C ALA A 430 4.59 22.37 -36.46
N GLY A 431 4.92 21.40 -35.60
CA GLY A 431 3.98 20.73 -34.69
C GLY A 431 3.12 19.63 -35.34
N ALA A 432 3.41 19.22 -36.57
CA ALA A 432 2.66 18.21 -37.33
C ALA A 432 2.89 16.78 -36.81
N VAL A 433 2.32 16.45 -35.65
CA VAL A 433 2.37 15.09 -35.08
C VAL A 433 1.33 14.18 -35.77
N PRO A 434 1.72 12.97 -36.24
CA PRO A 434 0.79 12.02 -36.86
C PRO A 434 -0.35 11.60 -35.93
N GLU A 435 -1.54 11.34 -36.49
CA GLU A 435 -2.69 10.80 -35.75
C GLU A 435 -2.37 9.45 -35.09
N ASP A 436 -1.71 8.54 -35.83
CA ASP A 436 -1.17 7.29 -35.29
C ASP A 436 0.34 7.39 -35.01
N LEU A 437 0.66 8.08 -33.91
CA LEU A 437 2.05 8.21 -33.44
C LEU A 437 2.70 6.86 -33.08
N LEU A 438 1.92 5.82 -32.76
CA LEU A 438 2.45 4.51 -32.36
C LEU A 438 3.21 3.83 -33.50
N SER A 439 2.80 4.06 -34.75
CA SER A 439 3.49 3.55 -35.95
C SER A 439 4.96 3.96 -36.05
N CYS A 440 5.33 5.10 -35.46
CA CYS A 440 6.69 5.62 -35.41
C CYS A 440 7.58 4.94 -34.35
N PHE A 441 7.03 4.03 -33.53
CA PHE A 441 7.73 3.37 -32.43
C PHE A 441 7.95 1.87 -32.71
N LYS A 442 9.20 1.42 -32.57
CA LYS A 442 9.62 0.03 -32.70
C LYS A 442 10.19 -0.50 -31.39
N VAL A 443 9.72 -1.66 -30.94
CA VAL A 443 10.35 -2.36 -29.81
C VAL A 443 11.69 -2.93 -30.25
N LEU A 444 12.77 -2.53 -29.57
CA LEU A 444 14.12 -3.05 -29.78
C LEU A 444 14.38 -4.31 -28.96
N LYS A 445 13.93 -4.33 -27.70
CA LYS A 445 14.15 -5.46 -26.80
C LYS A 445 13.13 -5.49 -25.67
N LYS A 446 12.66 -6.70 -25.34
CA LYS A 446 11.92 -6.97 -24.10
C LYS A 446 12.90 -7.32 -23.00
N CYS A 447 12.72 -6.67 -21.85
CA CYS A 447 13.61 -6.76 -20.70
C CYS A 447 12.87 -7.37 -19.50
N MET A 448 13.63 -8.00 -18.61
CA MET A 448 13.04 -8.70 -17.46
C MET A 448 12.79 -7.80 -16.25
N ASN A 449 13.50 -6.69 -16.13
CA ASN A 449 13.44 -5.79 -14.98
C ASN A 449 13.97 -4.39 -15.34
N LYS A 450 13.81 -3.42 -14.42
CA LYS A 450 14.25 -2.02 -14.62
C LYS A 450 15.74 -1.92 -14.98
N PHE A 451 16.59 -2.71 -14.34
CA PHE A 451 18.03 -2.66 -14.58
C PHE A 451 18.38 -3.14 -15.98
N ASP A 452 17.76 -4.24 -16.42
CA ASP A 452 17.89 -4.75 -17.78
C ASP A 452 17.39 -3.72 -18.81
N CYS A 453 16.29 -3.01 -18.54
CA CYS A 453 15.87 -1.88 -19.38
C CYS A 453 16.93 -0.77 -19.47
N LEU A 454 17.51 -0.35 -18.34
CA LEU A 454 18.51 0.73 -18.29
C LEU A 454 19.81 0.36 -19.02
N VAL A 455 20.30 -0.87 -18.84
CA VAL A 455 21.51 -1.35 -19.51
C VAL A 455 21.27 -1.43 -21.02
N ASN A 456 20.16 -2.02 -21.45
CA ASN A 456 19.87 -2.12 -22.88
C ASN A 456 19.54 -0.75 -23.50
N GLU A 457 18.88 0.17 -22.79
CA GLU A 457 18.68 1.55 -23.23
C GLU A 457 20.04 2.22 -23.49
N MET A 458 20.97 2.15 -22.54
CA MET A 458 22.32 2.70 -22.71
C MET A 458 23.06 2.06 -23.90
N LEU A 459 23.02 0.74 -24.05
CA LEU A 459 23.68 0.03 -25.14
C LEU A 459 23.10 0.44 -26.51
N TYR A 460 21.77 0.52 -26.63
CA TYR A 460 21.13 0.93 -27.88
C TYR A 460 21.33 2.41 -28.19
N ILE A 461 21.41 3.30 -27.19
CA ILE A 461 21.80 4.71 -27.41
C ILE A 461 23.23 4.78 -27.95
N LYS A 462 24.18 4.02 -27.39
CA LYS A 462 25.57 3.99 -27.87
C LYS A 462 25.71 3.37 -29.26
N GLN A 463 24.92 2.34 -29.55
CA GLN A 463 24.98 1.62 -30.82
C GLN A 463 24.30 2.38 -31.97
N LEU A 464 23.13 2.97 -31.71
CA LEU A 464 22.29 3.61 -32.73
C LEU A 464 22.50 5.13 -32.82
N THR A 465 23.21 5.72 -31.85
CA THR A 465 23.50 7.16 -31.77
C THR A 465 22.31 8.05 -32.13
N PRO A 466 21.15 7.89 -31.47
CA PRO A 466 19.94 8.64 -31.78
C PRO A 466 20.12 10.14 -31.49
N SER A 467 19.74 10.99 -32.45
CA SER A 467 19.93 12.44 -32.42
C SER A 467 19.16 13.16 -31.31
N LEU A 468 17.99 12.64 -30.92
CA LEU A 468 17.11 13.29 -29.94
C LEU A 468 17.45 12.91 -28.48
N ASN A 469 18.40 11.99 -28.27
CA ASN A 469 18.88 11.64 -26.94
C ASN A 469 20.01 12.59 -26.52
N VAL A 470 19.72 13.44 -25.54
CA VAL A 470 20.70 14.39 -24.97
C VAL A 470 21.73 13.69 -24.07
N GLN A 471 21.40 12.50 -23.55
CA GLN A 471 22.24 11.75 -22.62
C GLN A 471 22.69 10.43 -23.23
N THR A 472 24.01 10.17 -23.19
CA THR A 472 24.64 8.93 -23.68
C THR A 472 24.74 7.83 -22.61
N ASP A 473 24.54 8.17 -21.34
CA ASP A 473 24.57 7.25 -20.20
C ASP A 473 23.29 7.37 -19.35
N SER A 474 22.31 6.51 -19.65
CA SER A 474 21.04 6.46 -18.92
C SER A 474 21.16 5.88 -17.50
N ILE A 475 22.26 5.19 -17.18
CA ILE A 475 22.49 4.62 -15.84
C ILE A 475 22.93 5.73 -14.89
N ARG A 476 23.88 6.56 -15.32
CA ARG A 476 24.38 7.68 -14.50
C ARG A 476 23.33 8.76 -14.23
N ALA A 477 22.35 8.94 -15.11
CA ALA A 477 21.32 9.99 -14.96
C ALA A 477 20.06 9.56 -14.19
N LYS A 478 19.71 8.26 -14.18
CA LYS A 478 18.41 7.76 -13.66
C LYS A 478 18.52 6.87 -12.41
N VAL A 479 19.73 6.68 -11.89
CA VAL A 479 20.01 5.95 -10.63
C VAL A 479 20.09 6.91 -9.42
N PHE A 480 20.24 8.21 -9.65
CA PHE A 480 20.36 9.25 -8.60
C PHE A 480 19.10 10.15 -8.47
N VAL A 481 17.95 9.71 -8.98
CA VAL A 481 16.62 10.34 -8.73
C VAL A 481 15.69 9.34 -8.06
#